data_AF-A0A0D0DB83-F1
#
_entry.id   AF-A0A0D0DB83-F1
#
_cell.length_a   1.000
_cell.length_b   1.000
_cell.length_c   1.000
_cell.angle_alpha   90.00
_cell.angle_beta   90.00
_cell.angle_gamma   90.00
#
_symmetry.space_group_name_H-M   'P 1'
#
loop_
_entity.id
_entity.type
_entity.pdbx_description
1 polymer ?
#
loop_
_entity_poly.entity_id
_entity_poly.type
_entity_poly.pdbx_seq_one_letter_code
_entity_poly.pdbx_strand_id
1 'polypeptide(L)'
;MQAFPSAAAKTLAQYLLRLTPYDMMRSSHDFEDVKATLNERTTWTIEVLRSVFAIRFANGGYFITLCSLLFLLMAETTHLYYGRLSPLELKERVENMGHATFAILITIPDLGIIIVRVAAILTASPSLALAALLIFLSAAPSFVLPLLMHTIRRPTAEPGEGEGGIRVET
;
A
#
# COMPACT_ATOMS: atom_id res chain seq x y z
N MET A 1 24.60 24.23 1.15
CA MET A 1 24.74 22.77 0.90
C MET A 1 23.67 22.04 1.72
N GLN A 2 22.38 22.06 1.33
CA GLN A 2 21.28 21.43 2.10
C GLN A 2 20.00 21.12 1.26
N ALA A 3 20.09 21.04 -0.07
CA ALA A 3 18.91 20.84 -0.94
C ALA A 3 18.55 19.35 -1.21
N PHE A 4 19.54 18.45 -1.18
CA PHE A 4 19.37 17.03 -1.51
C PHE A 4 18.42 16.21 -0.62
N PRO A 5 18.41 16.35 0.72
CA PRO A 5 17.51 15.54 1.55
C PRO A 5 16.03 15.85 1.30
N SER A 6 15.70 17.08 0.87
CA SER A 6 14.31 17.49 0.62
C SER A 6 13.70 16.87 -0.65
N ALA A 7 14.51 16.68 -1.70
CA ALA A 7 14.04 16.10 -2.96
C ALA A 7 13.81 14.60 -2.81
N ALA A 8 14.75 13.88 -2.19
CA ALA A 8 14.61 12.45 -1.92
C ALA A 8 13.41 12.15 -1.00
N ALA A 9 13.22 12.96 0.06
CA ALA A 9 12.08 12.83 0.96
C ALA A 9 10.74 13.08 0.24
N LYS A 10 10.66 14.07 -0.65
CA LYS A 10 9.46 14.33 -1.45
C LYS A 10 9.15 13.18 -2.41
N THR A 11 10.16 12.67 -3.11
CA THR A 11 10.00 11.52 -4.02
C THR A 11 9.55 10.28 -3.26
N LEU A 12 10.14 10.02 -2.10
CA LEU A 12 9.75 8.90 -1.23
C LEU A 12 8.31 9.07 -0.74
N ALA A 13 7.93 10.25 -0.25
CA ALA A 13 6.57 10.52 0.19
C ALA A 13 5.55 10.31 -0.94
N GLN A 14 5.83 10.82 -2.15
CA GLN A 14 4.97 10.59 -3.31
C GLN A 14 4.85 9.11 -3.68
N TYR A 15 5.95 8.36 -3.60
CA TYR A 15 5.94 6.92 -3.83
C TYR A 15 5.08 6.19 -2.80
N LEU A 16 5.23 6.52 -1.52
CA LEU A 16 4.42 5.96 -0.44
C LEU A 16 2.93 6.27 -0.65
N LEU A 17 2.59 7.51 -0.99
CA LEU A 17 1.20 7.89 -1.25
C LEU A 17 0.60 7.08 -2.42
N ARG A 18 1.36 6.83 -3.49
CA ARG A 18 0.90 5.98 -4.61
C ARG A 18 0.66 4.53 -4.22
N LEU A 19 1.34 4.05 -3.19
CA LEU A 19 1.13 2.70 -2.69
C LEU A 19 -0.09 2.58 -1.79
N THR A 20 -0.76 3.68 -1.42
CA THR A 20 -1.87 3.72 -0.47
C THR A 20 -3.20 4.06 -1.12
N PRO A 21 -4.35 3.83 -0.45
CA PRO A 21 -5.64 4.38 -0.88
C PRO A 21 -5.73 5.91 -0.68
N TYR A 22 -4.62 6.66 -0.75
CA TYR A 22 -4.59 8.11 -0.51
C TYR A 22 -5.57 8.89 -1.38
N ASP A 23 -5.61 8.60 -2.68
CA ASP A 23 -6.53 9.28 -3.59
C ASP A 23 -7.99 9.00 -3.20
N MET A 24 -8.28 7.77 -2.76
CA MET A 24 -9.61 7.39 -2.29
C MET A 24 -9.97 8.06 -0.97
N MET A 25 -9.04 8.13 -0.01
CA MET A 25 -9.24 8.87 1.23
C MET A 25 -9.49 10.35 0.98
N ARG A 26 -8.79 10.94 0.00
CA ARG A 26 -8.92 12.36 -0.35
C ARG A 26 -10.19 12.69 -1.13
N SER A 27 -10.63 11.80 -2.02
CA SER A 27 -11.76 12.07 -2.93
C SER A 27 -13.10 11.49 -2.46
N SER A 28 -13.07 10.51 -1.54
CA SER A 28 -14.30 9.83 -1.15
C SER A 28 -15.14 10.68 -0.22
N HIS A 29 -16.43 10.79 -0.56
CA HIS A 29 -17.44 11.37 0.32
C HIS A 29 -18.00 10.32 1.29
N ASP A 30 -17.90 9.03 0.91
CA ASP A 30 -18.29 7.88 1.71
C ASP A 30 -17.05 7.18 2.28
N PHE A 31 -16.95 7.15 3.61
CA PHE A 31 -15.82 6.53 4.30
C PHE A 31 -16.02 5.04 4.57
N GLU A 32 -17.18 4.46 4.25
CA GLU A 32 -17.40 3.00 4.35
C GLU A 32 -16.45 2.24 3.44
N ASP A 33 -16.34 2.64 2.17
CA ASP A 33 -15.42 2.04 1.19
C ASP A 33 -13.95 2.21 1.61
N VAL A 34 -13.61 3.35 2.21
CA VAL A 34 -12.28 3.65 2.75
C VAL A 34 -11.95 2.71 3.89
N LYS A 35 -12.89 2.52 4.82
CA LYS A 35 -12.74 1.61 5.94
C LYS A 35 -12.62 0.16 5.47
N ALA A 36 -13.47 -0.27 4.55
CA ALA A 36 -13.45 -1.62 4.00
C ALA A 36 -12.09 -1.93 3.35
N THR A 37 -11.61 -1.03 2.49
CA THR A 37 -10.30 -1.17 1.83
C THR A 37 -9.15 -1.15 2.82
N LEU A 38 -9.20 -0.29 3.84
CA LEU A 38 -8.18 -0.23 4.89
C LEU A 38 -8.12 -1.55 5.67
N ASN A 39 -9.28 -2.10 6.03
CA ASN A 39 -9.37 -3.37 6.74
C ASN A 39 -8.85 -4.53 5.89
N GLU A 40 -9.31 -4.67 4.65
CA GLU A 40 -8.84 -5.71 3.74
C GLU A 40 -7.32 -5.69 3.58
N ARG A 41 -6.77 -4.51 3.29
CA ARG A 41 -5.32 -4.32 3.15
C ARG A 41 -4.57 -4.67 4.42
N THR A 42 -5.04 -4.21 5.58
CA THR A 42 -4.35 -4.47 6.84
C THR A 42 -4.41 -5.94 7.22
N THR A 43 -5.55 -6.62 6.98
CA THR A 43 -5.70 -8.07 7.17
C THR A 43 -4.71 -8.84 6.29
N TRP A 44 -4.61 -8.49 5.01
CA TRP A 44 -3.63 -9.10 4.11
C TRP A 44 -2.19 -8.92 4.61
N THR A 45 -1.85 -7.71 5.06
CA THR A 45 -0.52 -7.40 5.61
C THR A 45 -0.20 -8.22 6.87
N ILE A 46 -1.17 -8.38 7.77
CA ILE A 46 -1.06 -9.23 8.95
C ILE A 46 -0.80 -10.69 8.56
N GLU A 47 -1.55 -11.24 7.60
CA GLU A 47 -1.40 -12.62 7.15
C GLU A 47 -0.01 -12.88 6.54
N VAL A 48 0.48 -11.96 5.72
CA VAL A 48 1.82 -12.05 5.12
C VAL A 48 2.90 -11.99 6.22
N LEU A 49 2.81 -11.04 7.14
CA LEU A 49 3.80 -10.88 8.21
C LEU A 49 3.79 -12.07 9.18
N ARG A 50 2.61 -12.62 9.51
CA ARG A 50 2.49 -13.86 10.30
C ARG A 50 3.16 -15.04 9.61
N SER A 51 2.93 -15.19 8.31
CA SER A 51 3.54 -16.26 7.51
C SER A 51 5.07 -16.15 7.49
N VAL A 52 5.59 -14.94 7.27
CA VAL A 52 7.05 -14.72 7.28
C VAL A 52 7.65 -14.93 8.66
N PHE A 53 6.98 -14.43 9.71
CA PHE A 53 7.39 -14.65 11.09
C PHE A 53 7.48 -16.14 11.42
N ALA A 54 6.44 -16.93 11.10
CA ALA A 54 6.41 -18.37 11.38
C ALA A 54 7.57 -19.12 10.70
N ILE A 55 7.82 -18.84 9.42
CA ILE A 55 8.92 -19.47 8.65
C ILE A 55 10.28 -19.09 9.25
N ARG A 56 10.48 -17.83 9.63
CA ARG A 56 11.80 -17.33 10.06
C ARG A 56 12.11 -17.63 11.52
N PHE A 57 11.09 -17.68 12.37
CA PHE A 57 11.20 -18.17 13.73
C PHE A 57 11.72 -19.62 13.76
N ALA A 58 11.19 -20.49 12.90
CA ALA A 58 11.64 -21.88 12.79
C ALA A 58 13.07 -22.04 12.26
N ASN A 59 13.57 -21.07 11.48
CA ASN A 59 14.88 -21.14 10.81
C ASN A 59 16.00 -20.33 11.49
N GLY A 60 15.77 -19.76 12.68
CA GLY A 60 16.82 -19.11 13.49
C GLY A 60 17.29 -17.73 13.03
N GLY A 61 16.55 -17.05 12.14
CA GLY A 61 16.93 -15.74 11.61
C GLY A 61 16.58 -14.58 12.56
N TYR A 62 17.30 -14.40 13.67
CA TYR A 62 16.97 -13.45 14.75
C TYR A 62 16.58 -12.04 14.27
N PHE A 63 17.37 -11.41 13.39
CA PHE A 63 17.07 -10.07 12.88
C PHE A 63 15.75 -10.03 12.09
N ILE A 64 15.57 -10.97 11.16
CA ILE A 64 14.37 -11.02 10.31
C ILE A 64 13.14 -11.33 11.16
N THR A 65 13.27 -12.22 12.14
CA THR A 65 12.21 -12.56 13.09
C THR A 65 11.80 -11.35 13.92
N LEU A 66 12.76 -10.59 14.48
CA LEU A 66 12.49 -9.38 15.26
C LEU A 66 11.84 -8.30 14.40
N CYS A 67 12.33 -8.05 13.18
CA CYS A 67 11.70 -7.11 12.25
C CYS A 67 10.28 -7.54 11.90
N SER A 68 10.06 -8.81 11.57
CA SER A 68 8.73 -9.33 11.23
C SER A 68 7.76 -9.17 12.40
N LEU A 69 8.20 -9.46 13.63
CA LEU A 69 7.41 -9.28 14.84
C LEU A 69 7.05 -7.80 15.08
N LEU A 70 8.02 -6.90 14.91
CA LEU A 70 7.80 -5.46 15.08
C LEU A 70 6.75 -4.92 14.08
N PHE A 71 6.89 -5.26 12.80
CA PHE A 71 5.93 -4.83 11.78
C PHE A 71 4.58 -5.52 11.94
N LEU A 72 4.55 -6.78 12.36
CA LEU A 72 3.30 -7.48 12.67
C LEU A 72 2.56 -6.79 13.82
N LEU A 73 3.26 -6.43 14.89
CA LEU A 73 2.67 -5.68 16.00
C LEU A 73 2.12 -4.33 15.54
N MET A 74 2.84 -3.61 14.67
CA MET A 74 2.32 -2.37 14.08
C MET A 74 1.07 -2.61 13.22
N ALA A 75 1.03 -3.68 12.41
CA ALA A 75 -0.13 -4.00 11.59
C ALA A 75 -1.36 -4.34 12.45
N GLU A 76 -1.19 -5.19 13.48
CA GLU A 76 -2.24 -5.59 14.41
C GLU A 76 -2.78 -4.41 15.22
N THR A 77 -1.89 -3.55 15.72
CA THR A 77 -2.31 -2.35 16.46
C THR A 77 -3.04 -1.36 15.57
N THR A 78 -2.60 -1.19 14.32
CA THR A 78 -3.30 -0.37 13.31
C THR A 78 -4.68 -0.95 13.01
N HIS A 79 -4.78 -2.26 12.78
CA HIS A 79 -6.04 -2.94 12.51
C HIS A 79 -7.02 -2.83 13.69
N LEU A 80 -6.53 -3.03 14.91
CA LEU A 80 -7.35 -2.96 16.11
C LEU A 80 -7.80 -1.53 16.41
N TYR A 81 -6.93 -0.56 16.21
CA TYR A 81 -7.24 0.85 16.49
C TYR A 81 -8.18 1.44 15.45
N TYR A 82 -7.86 1.33 14.16
CA TYR A 82 -8.66 1.95 13.09
C TYR A 82 -9.82 1.08 12.61
N GLY A 83 -9.70 -0.25 12.66
CA GLY A 83 -10.76 -1.16 12.21
C GLY A 83 -12.01 -1.15 13.09
N ARG A 84 -11.87 -0.74 14.36
CA ARG A 84 -12.97 -0.58 15.31
C ARG A 84 -13.72 0.74 15.19
N LEU A 85 -13.13 1.75 14.57
CA LEU A 85 -13.79 3.05 14.41
C LEU A 85 -14.99 2.92 13.48
N SER A 86 -16.06 3.65 13.74
CA SER A 86 -17.08 3.90 12.73
C SER A 86 -16.49 4.69 11.55
N PRO A 87 -17.06 4.61 10.34
CA PRO A 87 -16.55 5.36 9.19
C PRO A 87 -16.48 6.87 9.44
N LEU A 88 -17.44 7.41 10.20
CA LEU A 88 -17.47 8.83 10.56
C LEU A 88 -16.30 9.21 11.48
N GLU A 89 -16.04 8.41 12.52
CA GLU A 89 -14.90 8.62 13.42
C GLU A 89 -13.56 8.45 12.69
N LEU A 90 -13.49 7.49 11.76
CA LEU A 90 -12.31 7.31 10.90
C LEU A 90 -12.09 8.54 10.02
N LYS A 91 -13.15 9.10 9.42
CA LYS A 91 -13.09 10.32 8.62
C LYS A 91 -12.58 11.50 9.44
N GLU A 92 -13.18 11.75 10.60
CA GLU A 92 -12.76 12.84 11.49
C GLU A 92 -11.28 12.69 11.90
N ARG A 93 -10.84 11.45 12.18
CA ARG A 93 -9.45 11.15 12.50
C ARG A 93 -8.50 11.44 11.34
N VAL A 94 -8.85 11.04 10.12
CA VAL A 94 -8.06 11.28 8.92
C VAL A 94 -7.99 12.77 8.60
N GLU A 95 -9.09 13.51 8.74
CA GLU A 95 -9.14 14.95 8.53
C GLU A 95 -8.29 15.69 9.57
N ASN A 96 -8.39 15.33 10.85
CA ASN A 96 -7.60 15.91 11.93
C ASN A 96 -6.09 15.67 11.79
N MET A 97 -5.69 14.50 11.27
CA MET A 97 -4.28 14.15 11.07
C MET A 97 -3.73 14.67 9.73
N GLY A 98 -4.61 14.91 8.76
CA GLY A 98 -4.29 15.13 7.37
C GLY A 98 -4.14 13.81 6.60
N HIS A 99 -4.83 13.74 5.46
CA HIS A 99 -4.90 12.58 4.57
C HIS A 99 -3.53 11.98 4.22
N ALA A 100 -2.54 12.84 3.89
CA ALA A 100 -1.22 12.37 3.48
C ALA A 100 -0.43 11.77 4.66
N THR A 101 -0.50 12.39 5.83
CA THR A 101 0.13 11.90 7.05
C THR A 101 -0.45 10.54 7.45
N PHE A 102 -1.78 10.46 7.46
CA PHE A 102 -2.48 9.21 7.76
C PHE A 102 -2.08 8.10 6.80
N ALA A 103 -2.13 8.38 5.48
CA ALA A 103 -1.73 7.44 4.44
C ALA A 103 -0.30 6.90 4.65
N ILE A 104 0.65 7.79 4.92
CA ILE A 104 2.05 7.38 5.17
C ILE A 104 2.14 6.46 6.39
N LEU A 105 1.47 6.80 7.50
CA LEU A 105 1.52 6.01 8.74
C LEU A 105 0.96 4.60 8.55
N ILE A 106 -0.18 4.46 7.90
CA ILE A 106 -0.80 3.14 7.67
C ILE A 106 0.01 2.26 6.70
N THR A 107 0.97 2.84 5.96
CA THR A 107 1.84 2.10 5.03
C THR A 107 3.06 1.50 5.71
N ILE A 108 3.42 1.95 6.91
CA ILE A 108 4.64 1.52 7.59
C ILE A 108 4.72 -0.02 7.72
N PRO A 109 3.65 -0.73 8.10
CA PRO A 109 3.69 -2.20 8.15
C PRO A 109 3.92 -2.84 6.77
N ASP A 110 3.39 -2.27 5.70
CA ASP A 110 3.58 -2.75 4.33
C ASP A 110 5.03 -2.57 3.87
N LEU A 111 5.68 -1.46 4.24
CA LEU A 111 7.12 -1.29 4.05
C LEU A 111 7.91 -2.34 4.82
N GLY A 112 7.40 -2.73 5.99
CA GLY A 112 7.92 -3.85 6.76
C GLY A 112 8.00 -5.14 5.96
N ILE A 113 6.97 -5.48 5.19
CA ILE A 113 6.98 -6.64 4.30
C ILE A 113 8.14 -6.55 3.30
N ILE A 114 8.33 -5.39 2.68
CA ILE A 114 9.41 -5.16 1.70
C ILE A 114 10.78 -5.35 2.38
N ILE A 115 11.00 -4.70 3.53
CA ILE A 115 12.27 -4.78 4.27
C ILE A 115 12.58 -6.22 4.66
N VAL A 116 11.61 -6.91 5.25
CA VAL A 116 11.76 -8.30 5.69
C VAL A 116 12.04 -9.23 4.51
N ARG A 117 11.35 -9.04 3.37
CA ARG A 117 11.59 -9.82 2.15
C ARG A 117 12.99 -9.57 1.56
N VAL A 118 13.42 -8.32 1.48
CA VAL A 118 14.76 -7.97 0.97
C VAL A 118 15.84 -8.55 1.88
N ALA A 119 15.71 -8.41 3.20
CA ALA A 119 16.64 -9.00 4.16
C ALA A 119 16.65 -10.54 4.05
N ALA A 120 15.49 -11.16 3.91
CA ALA A 120 15.36 -12.60 3.68
C ALA A 120 16.07 -13.07 2.41
N ILE A 121 15.93 -12.35 1.30
CA ILE A 121 16.62 -12.66 0.05
C ILE A 121 18.14 -12.51 0.23
N LEU A 122 18.60 -11.42 0.82
CA LEU A 122 20.03 -11.16 1.03
C LEU A 122 20.69 -12.23 1.92
N THR A 123 20.01 -12.65 2.99
CA THR A 123 20.53 -13.69 3.91
C THR A 123 20.53 -15.09 3.31
N ALA A 124 19.60 -15.40 2.40
CA ALA A 124 19.48 -16.72 1.78
C ALA A 124 20.26 -16.86 0.46
N SER A 125 20.66 -15.73 -0.15
CA SER A 125 21.29 -15.76 -1.48
C SER A 125 22.79 -16.09 -1.39
N PRO A 126 23.30 -17.01 -2.23
CA PRO A 126 24.73 -17.33 -2.30
C PRO A 126 25.57 -16.24 -2.97
N SER A 127 24.95 -15.28 -3.66
CA SER A 127 25.64 -14.15 -4.30
C SER A 127 24.77 -12.90 -4.37
N LEU A 128 25.43 -11.74 -4.42
CA LEU A 128 24.75 -10.44 -4.55
C LEU A 128 24.02 -10.31 -5.89
N ALA A 129 24.57 -10.89 -6.96
CA ALA A 129 23.94 -10.88 -8.28
C ALA A 129 22.60 -11.64 -8.27
N LEU A 130 22.55 -12.81 -7.63
CA LEU A 130 21.30 -13.56 -7.49
C LEU A 130 20.32 -12.82 -6.57
N ALA A 131 20.81 -12.24 -5.47
CA ALA A 131 19.98 -11.44 -4.57
C ALA A 131 19.33 -10.26 -5.30
N ALA A 132 20.10 -9.53 -6.11
CA ALA A 132 19.59 -8.40 -6.89
C ALA A 132 18.51 -8.84 -7.89
N LEU A 133 18.73 -9.96 -8.59
CA LEU A 133 17.74 -10.53 -9.50
C LEU A 133 16.46 -10.93 -8.77
N LEU A 134 16.57 -11.61 -7.63
CA LEU A 134 15.43 -12.03 -6.81
C LEU A 134 14.67 -10.83 -6.23
N ILE A 135 15.37 -9.78 -5.79
CA ILE A 135 14.75 -8.53 -5.33
C ILE A 135 13.97 -7.90 -6.48
N PHE A 136 14.57 -7.78 -7.67
CA PHE A 136 13.92 -7.23 -8.85
C PHE A 136 12.66 -8.03 -9.22
N LEU A 137 12.74 -9.36 -9.27
CA LEU A 137 11.61 -10.24 -9.53
C LEU A 137 10.53 -10.13 -8.44
N SER A 138 10.93 -9.99 -7.17
CA SER A 138 10.01 -9.84 -6.05
C SER A 138 9.27 -8.50 -6.02
N ALA A 139 9.83 -7.47 -6.66
CA ALA A 139 9.22 -6.16 -6.77
C ALA A 139 8.20 -6.11 -7.93
N ALA A 140 8.32 -6.98 -8.94
CA ALA A 140 7.45 -6.97 -10.12
C ALA A 140 5.94 -7.10 -9.80
N PRO A 141 5.47 -7.96 -8.88
CA PRO A 141 4.05 -8.01 -8.50
C PRO A 141 3.58 -6.72 -7.83
N SER A 142 4.44 -6.10 -7.02
CA SER A 142 4.18 -4.86 -6.28
C SER A 142 4.09 -3.63 -7.19
N PHE A 143 4.77 -3.64 -8.34
CA PHE A 143 4.65 -2.61 -9.37
C PHE A 143 3.43 -2.82 -10.28
N VAL A 144 3.06 -4.07 -10.55
CA VAL A 144 2.01 -4.41 -11.53
C VAL A 144 0.61 -4.35 -10.92
N LEU A 145 0.42 -4.72 -9.64
CA LEU A 145 -0.91 -4.71 -9.00
C LEU A 145 -1.52 -3.30 -8.80
N PRO A 146 -0.79 -2.30 -8.29
CA PRO A 146 -1.32 -0.93 -8.18
C PRO A 146 -1.59 -0.31 -9.56
N LEU A 147 -0.78 -0.67 -10.57
CA LEU A 147 -0.94 -0.20 -11.94
C LEU A 147 -2.16 -0.84 -12.63
N LEU A 148 -2.42 -2.13 -12.36
CA LEU A 148 -3.61 -2.84 -12.80
C LEU A 148 -4.88 -2.30 -12.13
N MET A 149 -4.83 -2.04 -10.82
CA MET A 149 -5.95 -1.41 -10.10
C MET A 149 -6.27 -0.02 -10.66
N HIS A 150 -5.26 0.79 -11.01
CA HIS A 150 -5.47 2.10 -11.65
C HIS A 150 -6.03 1.99 -13.09
N THR A 151 -5.70 0.93 -13.83
CA THR A 151 -6.25 0.71 -15.19
C THR A 151 -7.67 0.14 -15.15
N ILE A 152 -8.01 -0.69 -14.16
CA ILE A 152 -9.36 -1.20 -13.95
C ILE A 152 -10.30 -0.12 -13.40
N ARG A 153 -9.80 0.82 -12.58
CA ARG A 153 -10.59 1.95 -12.02
C ARG A 153 -10.84 3.10 -13.00
N ARG A 154 -10.37 3.02 -14.25
CA ARG A 154 -10.90 3.86 -15.33
C ARG A 154 -11.98 3.07 -16.06
N PRO A 155 -13.27 3.11 -15.64
CA PRO A 155 -14.30 2.76 -16.58
C PRO A 155 -14.17 3.75 -17.74
N THR A 156 -14.15 3.21 -18.95
CA THR A 156 -14.47 3.90 -20.19
C THR A 156 -15.50 4.99 -19.93
N ALA A 157 -15.04 6.25 -19.94
CA ALA A 157 -15.92 7.37 -20.13
C ALA A 157 -16.52 7.17 -21.52
N GLU A 158 -17.79 6.77 -21.56
CA GLU A 158 -18.62 6.98 -22.73
C GLU A 158 -18.61 8.48 -23.08
N PRO A 159 -18.53 8.84 -24.36
CA PRO A 159 -19.03 10.11 -24.82
C PRO A 159 -20.24 9.89 -25.73
N GLY A 160 -21.41 10.23 -25.18
CA GLY A 160 -22.30 11.19 -25.83
C GLY A 160 -23.34 10.63 -26.80
N GLU A 161 -24.53 10.37 -26.26
CA GLU A 161 -25.79 10.70 -26.93
C GLU A 161 -25.84 12.23 -27.18
N GLY A 162 -26.11 12.64 -28.42
CA GLY A 162 -26.20 14.04 -28.81
C GLY A 162 -26.66 14.24 -30.25
N GLU A 163 -27.98 14.29 -30.42
CA GLU A 163 -28.75 15.00 -31.47
C GLU A 163 -28.18 15.12 -32.90
N GLY A 164 -28.80 14.37 -33.84
CA GLY A 164 -28.70 14.63 -35.28
C GLY A 164 -30.07 14.43 -35.94
N GLY A 165 -30.75 15.55 -36.23
CA GLY A 165 -32.11 15.59 -36.73
C GLY A 165 -32.33 14.94 -38.11
N ILE A 166 -33.58 14.51 -38.29
CA ILE A 166 -34.14 13.96 -39.53
C ILE A 166 -34.16 15.02 -40.63
N ARG A 167 -33.60 14.69 -41.81
CA ARG A 167 -34.11 15.18 -43.09
C ARG A 167 -33.80 14.16 -44.19
N VAL A 168 -34.82 13.39 -44.57
CA VAL A 168 -34.82 12.58 -45.79
C VAL A 168 -35.32 13.49 -46.90
N GLU A 169 -34.48 13.72 -47.92
CA GLU A 169 -34.93 14.19 -49.22
C GLU A 169 -35.12 12.99 -50.15
N THR A 170 -36.15 13.13 -50.99
CA THR A 170 -36.63 12.27 -52.11
C THR A 170 -37.41 11.01 -51.77
#